data_AF-A0A914XFD9-F1
#
_entry.id   AF-A0A914XFD9-F1
#
_cell.length_a   1.000
_cell.length_b   1.000
_cell.length_c   1.000
_cell.angle_alpha   90.00
_cell.angle_beta   90.00
_cell.angle_gamma   90.00
#
_symmetry.space_group_name_H-M   'P 1'
#
loop_
_entity.id
_entity.type
_entity.pdbx_description
1 polymer ?
#
loop_
_entity_poly.entity_id
_entity_poly.type
_entity_poly.pdbx_seq_one_letter_code
_entity_poly.pdbx_strand_id
1 'polypeptide(L)'
;MNNSSLIDLCSTANYLAHNAQLTVTLIIKVVVSAIGLFLFALLFKFQGTYMAFHSNARILFMSHHVWTVLQMIFNILCHSFTLIRYAMKHDNPCDFLLTAAVAGLTKGPIVFAAHGQIWALAAMAIERCFATYKYRDYEKRTALIGKSLILAQVNMKTNRINM
;
A
#
# COMPACT_ATOMS: atom_id res chain seq x y z
N MET A 1 13.12 -8.24 28.96
CA MET A 1 13.72 -9.04 27.88
C MET A 1 14.93 -9.74 28.46
N ASN A 2 15.02 -11.07 28.36
CA ASN A 2 16.19 -11.82 28.87
C ASN A 2 17.35 -11.71 27.86
N ASN A 3 18.60 -11.69 28.32
CA ASN A 3 19.79 -11.54 27.46
C ASN A 3 19.84 -12.57 26.31
N SER A 4 19.37 -13.79 26.53
CA SER A 4 19.27 -14.84 25.51
C SER A 4 18.34 -14.45 24.35
N SER A 5 17.22 -13.78 24.62
CA SER A 5 16.31 -13.31 23.55
C SER A 5 16.92 -12.16 22.73
N LEU A 6 17.67 -11.27 23.36
CA LEU A 6 18.30 -10.14 22.66
C LEU A 6 19.37 -10.62 21.66
N ILE A 7 20.18 -11.61 22.06
CA ILE A 7 21.23 -12.19 21.21
C ILE A 7 20.62 -12.85 19.97
N ASP A 8 19.49 -13.53 20.11
CA ASP A 8 18.78 -14.20 19.02
C ASP A 8 18.16 -13.20 18.01
N LEU A 9 17.62 -12.08 18.50
CA LEU A 9 17.16 -11.01 17.61
C LEU A 9 18.31 -10.34 16.85
N CYS A 10 19.45 -10.12 17.50
CA CYS A 10 20.62 -9.53 16.84
C CYS A 10 21.22 -10.46 15.77
N SER A 11 21.31 -11.77 16.05
CA SER A 11 21.79 -12.75 15.07
C SER A 11 20.89 -12.80 13.84
N THR A 12 19.57 -12.77 14.06
CA THR A 12 18.56 -12.75 13.00
C THR A 12 18.63 -11.48 12.16
N ALA A 13 18.76 -10.30 12.79
CA ALA A 13 18.88 -9.03 12.09
C ALA A 13 20.14 -8.99 11.21
N ASN A 14 21.27 -9.48 11.72
CA ASN A 14 22.52 -9.56 10.98
C ASN A 14 22.44 -10.56 9.81
N TYR A 15 21.78 -11.70 10.01
CA TYR A 15 21.53 -12.69 8.95
C TYR A 15 20.66 -12.10 7.84
N LEU A 16 19.59 -11.37 8.18
CA LEU A 16 18.72 -10.71 7.21
C LEU A 16 19.45 -9.64 6.39
N ALA A 17 20.30 -8.83 7.04
CA ALA A 17 21.05 -7.78 6.36
C ALA A 17 22.04 -8.33 5.33
N HIS A 18 22.65 -9.49 5.60
CA HIS A 18 23.58 -10.16 4.69
C HIS A 18 22.91 -11.12 3.71
N ASN A 19 21.59 -11.32 3.80
CA ASN A 19 20.88 -12.23 2.91
C ASN A 19 20.66 -11.59 1.53
N ALA A 20 21.35 -12.14 0.53
CA ALA A 20 21.27 -11.67 -0.85
C ALA A 20 19.85 -11.72 -1.43
N GLN A 21 19.04 -12.74 -1.08
CA GLN A 21 17.68 -12.88 -1.60
C GLN A 21 16.76 -11.74 -1.12
N LEU A 22 16.91 -11.33 0.14
CA LEU A 22 16.13 -10.24 0.72
C LEU A 22 16.49 -8.92 0.03
N THR A 23 17.79 -8.63 -0.09
CA THR A 23 18.30 -7.41 -0.73
C THR A 23 17.86 -7.33 -2.20
N VAL A 24 17.97 -8.41 -2.96
CA VAL A 24 17.50 -8.47 -4.35
C VAL A 24 16.00 -8.21 -4.43
N THR A 25 15.20 -8.82 -3.55
CA THR A 25 13.75 -8.60 -3.51
C THR A 25 13.39 -7.15 -3.22
N LEU A 26 14.12 -6.50 -2.31
CA LEU A 26 13.92 -5.08 -2.00
C LEU A 26 14.25 -4.18 -3.20
N ILE A 27 15.35 -4.45 -3.91
CA ILE A 27 15.72 -3.70 -5.12
C ILE A 27 14.66 -3.86 -6.20
N ILE A 28 14.21 -5.09 -6.48
CA ILE A 28 13.16 -5.36 -7.46
C ILE A 28 11.89 -4.58 -7.11
N LYS A 29 11.48 -4.57 -5.84
CA LYS A 29 10.30 -3.81 -5.40
C LYS A 29 10.43 -2.32 -5.67
N VAL A 30 11.59 -1.71 -5.38
CA VAL A 30 11.84 -0.29 -5.66
C VAL A 30 11.76 -0.01 -7.17
N VAL A 31 12.41 -0.83 -8.00
CA VAL A 31 12.43 -0.67 -9.46
C VAL A 31 11.03 -0.80 -10.05
N VAL A 32 10.31 -1.86 -9.68
CA VAL A 32 8.93 -2.08 -10.14
C VAL A 32 8.02 -0.94 -9.69
N SER A 33 8.18 -0.44 -8.46
CA SER A 33 7.41 0.71 -7.98
C SER A 33 7.71 2.00 -8.74
N ALA A 34 8.97 2.24 -9.11
CA ALA A 34 9.35 3.40 -9.93
C ALA A 34 8.77 3.33 -11.35
N ILE A 35 8.85 2.16 -12.00
CA ILE A 35 8.25 1.93 -13.32
C ILE A 35 6.73 2.11 -13.24
N GLY A 36 6.09 1.55 -12.22
CA GLY A 36 4.65 1.70 -11.99
C GLY A 36 4.24 3.16 -11.87
N LEU A 37 4.98 3.96 -11.09
CA LEU A 37 4.70 5.38 -10.91
C LEU A 37 4.83 6.18 -12.22
N PHE A 38 5.82 5.85 -13.04
CA PHE A 38 5.98 6.42 -14.38
C PHE A 38 4.80 6.07 -15.31
N LEU A 39 4.40 4.80 -15.36
CA LEU A 39 3.25 4.36 -16.16
C LEU A 39 1.94 5.02 -15.70
N PHE A 40 1.74 5.17 -14.38
CA PHE A 40 0.59 5.88 -13.85
C PHE A 40 0.58 7.36 -14.24
N ALA A 41 1.73 8.04 -14.20
CA ALA A 41 1.83 9.43 -14.63
C ALA A 41 1.45 9.59 -16.13
N LEU A 42 1.85 8.64 -16.98
CA LEU A 42 1.42 8.62 -18.39
C LEU A 42 -0.09 8.40 -18.52
N LEU A 43 -0.66 7.45 -17.77
CA LEU A 43 -2.10 7.19 -17.75
C LEU A 43 -2.92 8.43 -17.36
N PHE A 44 -2.48 9.19 -16.36
CA PHE A 44 -3.12 10.45 -15.98
C PHE A 44 -3.01 11.54 -17.05
N LYS A 45 -1.98 11.50 -17.90
CA LYS A 45 -1.82 12.42 -19.03
C LYS A 45 -2.73 12.05 -20.20
N PHE A 46 -2.95 10.76 -20.46
CA PHE A 46 -3.81 10.24 -21.53
C PHE A 46 -5.26 10.03 -21.08
N GLN A 47 -5.87 11.06 -20.45
CA GLN A 47 -7.14 11.08 -19.69
C GLN A 47 -8.40 10.44 -20.35
N GLY A 48 -8.34 9.97 -21.60
CA GLY A 48 -9.49 9.45 -22.36
C GLY A 48 -10.15 8.22 -21.74
N THR A 49 -9.42 7.37 -21.01
CA THR A 49 -9.92 6.06 -20.57
C THR A 49 -10.90 6.15 -19.39
N TYR A 50 -10.79 7.16 -18.52
CA TYR A 50 -11.61 7.28 -17.30
C TYR A 50 -12.99 7.89 -17.54
N MET A 51 -13.18 8.55 -18.69
CA MET A 51 -14.44 9.21 -19.06
C MET A 51 -15.51 8.23 -19.53
N ALA A 52 -15.13 7.00 -19.89
CA ALA A 52 -16.07 5.96 -20.34
C ALA A 52 -16.85 5.30 -19.18
N PHE A 53 -16.42 5.50 -17.93
CA PHE A 53 -17.06 4.87 -16.76
C PHE A 53 -18.14 5.77 -16.14
N HIS A 54 -19.22 5.13 -15.71
CA HIS A 54 -20.27 5.78 -14.92
C HIS A 54 -19.68 6.41 -13.65
N SER A 55 -20.23 7.55 -13.21
CA SER A 55 -19.65 8.39 -12.16
C SER A 55 -19.38 7.66 -10.84
N ASN A 56 -20.18 6.65 -10.49
CA ASN A 56 -19.94 5.79 -9.30
C ASN A 56 -18.64 4.98 -9.44
N ALA A 57 -18.50 4.22 -10.52
CA ALA A 57 -17.32 3.43 -10.82
C ALA A 57 -16.07 4.31 -10.99
N ARG A 58 -16.20 5.49 -11.60
CA ARG A 58 -15.09 6.44 -11.81
C ARG A 58 -14.48 6.90 -10.48
N ILE A 59 -15.31 7.25 -9.50
CA ILE A 59 -14.85 7.71 -8.18
C ILE A 59 -14.13 6.57 -7.41
N LEU A 60 -14.66 5.35 -7.46
CA LEU A 60 -14.03 4.19 -6.81
C LEU A 60 -12.70 3.82 -7.47
N PHE A 61 -12.65 3.90 -8.80
CA PHE A 61 -11.44 3.67 -9.58
C PHE A 61 -10.35 4.71 -9.28
N MET A 62 -10.74 5.98 -9.15
CA MET A 62 -9.84 7.07 -8.70
C MET A 62 -9.34 6.83 -7.28
N SER A 63 -10.21 6.41 -6.35
CA SER A 63 -9.78 6.05 -4.98
C SER A 63 -8.73 4.93 -5.01
N HIS A 64 -8.96 3.86 -5.76
CA HIS A 64 -7.98 2.78 -5.92
C HIS A 64 -6.65 3.28 -6.51
N HIS A 65 -6.70 4.21 -7.48
CA HIS A 65 -5.50 4.81 -8.05
C HIS A 65 -4.71 5.62 -7.02
N VAL A 66 -5.38 6.44 -6.21
CA VAL A 66 -4.74 7.20 -5.13
C VAL A 66 -4.03 6.26 -4.15
N TRP A 67 -4.70 5.20 -3.71
CA TRP A 67 -4.10 4.19 -2.83
C TRP A 67 -2.88 3.51 -3.47
N THR A 68 -2.94 3.26 -4.78
CA THR A 68 -1.84 2.65 -5.52
C THR A 68 -0.64 3.56 -5.65
N VAL A 69 -0.85 4.84 -5.97
CA VAL A 69 0.23 5.84 -6.01
C VAL A 69 0.87 5.98 -4.64
N LEU A 70 0.08 6.08 -3.57
CA LEU A 70 0.59 6.11 -2.20
C LEU A 70 1.42 4.85 -1.85
N GLN A 71 0.95 3.66 -2.25
CA GLN A 71 1.69 2.41 -2.06
C GLN A 71 3.05 2.45 -2.75
N MET A 72 3.12 2.92 -4.00
CA MET A 72 4.36 3.01 -4.74
C MET A 72 5.34 4.00 -4.10
N ILE A 73 4.86 5.15 -3.64
CA ILE A 73 5.69 6.14 -2.93
C ILE A 73 6.24 5.53 -1.63
N PHE A 74 5.40 4.91 -0.80
CA PHE A 74 5.85 4.29 0.45
C PHE A 74 6.81 3.13 0.21
N ASN A 75 6.58 2.30 -0.81
CA ASN A 75 7.53 1.26 -1.19
C ASN A 75 8.89 1.84 -1.53
N ILE A 76 8.96 2.89 -2.36
CA ILE A 76 10.22 3.53 -2.75
C ILE A 76 10.92 4.08 -1.51
N LEU A 77 10.25 4.90 -0.70
CA LEU A 77 10.86 5.55 0.46
C LEU A 77 11.32 4.54 1.51
N CYS A 78 10.44 3.63 1.93
CA CYS A 78 10.71 2.71 3.03
C CYS A 78 11.68 1.59 2.64
N HIS A 79 11.57 1.03 1.43
CA HIS A 79 12.53 0.02 0.96
C HIS A 79 13.90 0.63 0.63
N SER A 80 13.96 1.84 0.06
CA SER A 80 15.24 2.53 -0.14
C SER A 80 15.91 2.85 1.20
N PHE A 81 15.16 3.30 2.21
CA PHE A 81 15.69 3.47 3.56
C PHE A 81 16.27 2.18 4.15
N THR A 82 15.56 1.05 3.96
CA THR A 82 16.05 -0.27 4.40
C THR A 82 17.34 -0.67 3.66
N LEU A 83 17.40 -0.44 2.34
CA LEU A 83 18.59 -0.74 1.53
C LEU A 83 19.79 0.11 1.92
N ILE A 84 19.60 1.42 2.14
CA ILE A 84 20.67 2.32 2.59
C ILE A 84 21.21 1.85 3.94
N ARG A 85 20.33 1.44 4.87
CA ARG A 85 20.74 0.89 6.18
C ARG A 85 21.52 -0.41 6.05
N TYR A 86 21.13 -1.32 5.15
CA TYR A 86 21.89 -2.55 4.90
C TYR A 86 23.24 -2.29 4.21
N ALA A 87 23.35 -1.20 3.44
CA ALA A 87 24.60 -0.79 2.82
C ALA A 87 25.58 -0.10 3.79
N MET A 88 25.08 0.47 4.90
CA MET A 88 25.95 1.02 5.95
C MET A 88 26.69 -0.11 6.66
N LYS A 89 28.03 0.03 6.77
CA LYS A 89 28.83 -0.87 7.59
C LYS A 89 28.52 -0.59 9.05
N HIS A 90 28.11 -1.63 9.76
CA HIS A 90 27.92 -1.62 11.20
C HIS A 90 28.93 -2.60 11.81
N ASP A 91 29.71 -2.12 12.78
CA ASP A 91 30.72 -2.94 13.46
C ASP A 91 30.07 -3.92 14.45
N ASN A 92 28.89 -3.56 15.01
CA ASN A 92 28.12 -4.43 15.89
C ASN A 92 26.89 -5.03 15.18
N PRO A 93 26.64 -6.34 15.28
CA PRO A 93 25.49 -6.99 14.64
C PRO A 93 24.14 -6.53 15.21
N CYS A 94 24.11 -6.02 16.45
CA CYS A 94 22.90 -5.47 17.06
C CYS A 94 22.51 -4.09 16.49
N ASP A 95 23.40 -3.38 15.79
CA ASP A 95 23.08 -2.05 15.23
C ASP A 95 22.15 -2.13 13.99
N PHE A 96 22.01 -3.34 13.43
CA PHE A 96 20.99 -3.67 12.43
C PHE A 96 19.58 -3.82 13.02
N LEU A 97 19.47 -3.96 14.34
CA LEU A 97 18.17 -4.10 15.00
C LEU A 97 17.42 -2.77 14.94
N LEU A 98 16.22 -2.80 14.38
CA LEU A 98 15.36 -1.62 14.33
C LEU A 98 14.58 -1.47 15.62
N THR A 99 14.58 -0.26 16.19
CA THR A 99 13.65 0.09 17.27
C THR A 99 12.21 -0.09 16.78
N ALA A 100 11.31 -0.52 17.67
CA ALA A 100 9.90 -0.76 17.34
C ALA A 100 9.24 0.45 16.63
N ALA A 101 9.56 1.68 17.05
CA ALA A 101 9.08 2.89 16.40
C ALA A 101 9.52 3.00 14.93
N VAL A 102 10.79 2.76 14.63
CA VAL A 102 11.35 2.82 13.27
C VAL A 102 10.80 1.69 12.41
N ALA A 103 10.61 0.49 12.99
CA ALA A 103 9.97 -0.63 12.30
C ALA A 103 8.51 -0.30 11.94
N GLY A 104 7.77 0.31 12.87
CA GLY A 104 6.41 0.80 12.63
C GLY A 104 6.36 1.86 11.53
N LEU A 105 7.28 2.83 11.54
CA LEU A 105 7.37 3.89 10.53
C LEU A 105 7.77 3.39 9.14
N THR A 106 8.56 2.32 9.05
CA THR A 106 9.02 1.77 7.77
C THR A 106 8.06 0.74 7.16
N LYS A 107 7.33 -0.02 7.99
CA LYS A 107 6.40 -1.05 7.52
C LYS A 107 4.94 -0.61 7.54
N GLY A 108 4.56 0.21 8.51
CA GLY A 108 3.19 0.69 8.72
C GLY A 108 2.59 1.37 7.48
N PRO A 109 3.26 2.36 6.86
CA PRO A 109 2.73 3.05 5.68
C PRO A 109 2.47 2.12 4.49
N ILE A 110 3.39 1.17 4.22
CA ILE A 110 3.25 0.15 3.17
C ILE A 110 2.02 -0.72 3.43
N VAL A 111 1.85 -1.20 4.66
CA VAL A 111 0.70 -2.05 5.01
C VAL A 111 -0.60 -1.24 4.94
N PHE A 112 -0.57 0.01 5.38
CA PHE A 112 -1.72 0.90 5.38
C PHE A 112 -2.26 1.16 3.98
N ALA A 113 -1.38 1.50 3.02
CA ALA A 113 -1.78 1.75 1.65
C ALA A 113 -2.24 0.47 0.93
N ALA A 114 -1.60 -0.69 1.21
CA ALA A 114 -2.03 -1.98 0.68
C ALA A 114 -3.47 -2.35 1.13
N HIS A 115 -3.81 -2.10 2.40
CA HIS A 115 -5.17 -2.28 2.87
C HIS A 115 -6.15 -1.34 2.16
N GLY A 116 -5.77 -0.08 1.93
CA GLY A 116 -6.58 0.87 1.16
C GLY A 116 -6.91 0.35 -0.25
N GLN A 117 -5.92 -0.24 -0.93
CA GLN A 117 -6.12 -0.85 -2.24
C GLN A 117 -7.13 -2.00 -2.22
N ILE A 118 -7.02 -2.91 -1.23
CA ILE A 118 -7.91 -4.06 -1.06
C ILE A 118 -9.35 -3.59 -0.86
N TRP A 119 -9.57 -2.62 0.04
CA TRP A 119 -10.90 -2.08 0.30
C TRP A 119 -11.49 -1.36 -0.92
N ALA A 120 -10.67 -0.60 -1.64
CA ALA A 120 -11.09 0.04 -2.88
C ALA A 120 -11.51 -0.99 -3.94
N LEU A 121 -10.78 -2.09 -4.08
CA LEU A 121 -11.12 -3.19 -4.99
C LEU A 121 -12.42 -3.89 -4.57
N ALA A 122 -12.60 -4.16 -3.28
CA ALA A 122 -13.82 -4.74 -2.75
C ALA A 122 -15.05 -3.86 -3.02
N ALA A 123 -14.93 -2.53 -2.83
CA ALA A 123 -16.02 -1.62 -3.16
C ALA A 123 -16.32 -1.54 -4.66
N MET A 124 -15.30 -1.61 -5.52
CA MET A 124 -15.52 -1.74 -6.96
C MET A 124 -16.28 -3.02 -7.31
N ALA A 125 -15.93 -4.16 -6.70
CA ALA A 125 -16.65 -5.42 -6.92
C ALA A 125 -18.13 -5.32 -6.48
N ILE A 126 -18.38 -4.74 -5.29
CA ILE A 126 -19.74 -4.50 -4.79
C ILE A 126 -20.53 -3.60 -5.75
N GLU A 127 -19.92 -2.50 -6.19
CA GLU A 127 -20.54 -1.57 -7.12
C GLU A 127 -20.94 -2.24 -8.44
N ARG A 128 -20.08 -3.11 -8.97
CA ARG A 128 -20.39 -3.90 -10.17
C ARG A 128 -21.51 -4.91 -9.95
N CYS A 129 -21.56 -5.57 -8.80
CA CYS A 129 -22.70 -6.45 -8.46
C CYS A 129 -24.02 -5.67 -8.40
N PHE A 130 -24.02 -4.46 -7.81
CA PHE A 130 -25.20 -3.60 -7.79
C PHE A 130 -25.60 -3.10 -9.18
N ALA A 131 -24.64 -2.72 -10.02
CA ALA A 131 -24.90 -2.30 -11.40
C ALA A 131 -25.57 -3.42 -12.22
N THR A 132 -25.12 -4.67 -12.05
CA THR A 132 -25.71 -5.83 -12.72
C THR A 132 -27.10 -6.18 -12.17
N TYR A 133 -27.30 -6.16 -10.85
CA TYR A 133 -28.57 -6.58 -10.25
C TYR A 133 -29.67 -5.52 -10.33
N LYS A 134 -29.32 -4.22 -10.28
CA LYS A 134 -30.26 -3.10 -10.28
C LYS A 134 -29.98 -2.09 -11.39
N TYR A 135 -29.74 -2.55 -12.61
CA TYR A 135 -29.44 -1.72 -13.78
C TYR A 135 -30.38 -0.50 -13.93
N ARG A 136 -31.70 -0.73 -13.80
CA ARG A 136 -32.75 0.29 -13.98
C ARG A 136 -32.73 1.43 -12.97
N ASP A 137 -32.30 1.16 -11.74
CA ASP A 137 -32.19 2.15 -10.66
C ASP A 137 -30.79 2.75 -10.58
N TYR A 138 -29.78 2.00 -11.04
CA TYR A 138 -28.38 2.40 -11.05
C TYR A 138 -28.14 3.60 -11.98
N GLU A 139 -28.76 3.60 -13.16
CA GLU A 139 -28.65 4.69 -14.15
C GLU A 139 -29.25 6.02 -13.65
N LYS A 140 -30.20 5.96 -12.70
CA LYS A 140 -30.84 7.14 -12.09
C LYS A 140 -30.04 7.74 -10.94
N ARG A 141 -29.09 7.00 -10.36
CA ARG A 141 -28.33 7.42 -9.17
C ARG A 141 -26.89 7.77 -9.56
N THR A 142 -26.68 9.05 -9.89
CA THR A 142 -25.35 9.59 -10.18
C THR A 142 -24.51 9.75 -8.90
N ALA A 143 -23.36 9.08 -8.85
CA ALA A 143 -22.28 9.21 -7.86
C ALA A 143 -22.59 8.91 -6.36
N LEU A 144 -23.84 8.69 -5.96
CA LEU A 144 -24.26 8.49 -4.56
C LEU A 144 -23.70 7.20 -3.93
N ILE A 145 -23.73 6.10 -4.68
CA ILE A 145 -23.30 4.77 -4.19
C ILE A 145 -21.76 4.74 -4.07
N GLY A 146 -21.04 5.35 -5.02
CA GLY A 146 -19.58 5.42 -4.96
C GLY A 146 -19.10 6.24 -3.75
N LYS A 147 -19.73 7.39 -3.47
CA LYS A 147 -19.38 8.24 -2.32
C LYS A 147 -19.66 7.56 -0.98
N SER A 148 -20.81 6.89 -0.82
CA SER A 148 -21.15 6.21 0.43
C SER A 148 -20.21 5.04 0.72
N LEU A 149 -19.78 4.29 -0.30
CA LEU A 149 -18.81 3.22 -0.15
C LEU A 149 -17.43 3.72 0.28
N ILE A 150 -16.94 4.84 -0.28
CA ILE A 150 -15.68 5.45 0.19
C ILE A 150 -15.79 5.89 1.65
N LEU A 151 -16.89 6.55 2.02
CA LEU A 151 -17.12 6.95 3.41
C LEU A 151 -17.19 5.72 4.34
N ALA A 152 -17.81 4.62 3.90
CA ALA A 152 -17.85 3.39 4.65
C ALA A 152 -16.46 2.76 4.84
N GLN A 153 -15.58 2.80 3.84
CA GLN A 153 -14.20 2.31 3.96
C GLN A 153 -13.41 3.08 5.03
N VAL A 154 -13.58 4.40 5.08
CA VAL A 154 -12.93 5.25 6.09
C VAL A 154 -13.49 4.93 7.49
N ASN A 155 -14.81 4.83 7.62
CA ASN A 155 -15.47 4.61 8.92
C ASN A 155 -15.31 3.18 9.48
N MET A 156 -15.33 2.15 8.64
CA MET A 156 -15.10 0.77 9.09
C MET A 156 -13.68 0.59 9.67
N LYS A 157 -12.70 1.37 9.18
CA LYS A 157 -11.34 1.35 9.71
C LYS A 157 -11.24 2.02 11.07
N THR A 158 -11.90 3.17 11.26
CA THR A 158 -11.96 3.86 12.56
C THR A 158 -12.56 2.97 13.65
N ASN A 159 -13.61 2.22 13.32
CA ASN A 159 -14.27 1.37 14.32
C ASN A 159 -13.46 0.13 14.74
N ARG A 160 -12.53 -0.34 13.90
CA ARG A 160 -11.67 -1.50 14.21
C ARG A 160 -10.38 -1.11 14.96
N ILE A 161 -10.06 0.17 15.07
CA ILE A 161 -8.91 0.67 15.87
C ILE A 161 -9.33 0.95 17.33
N ASN A 162 -10.64 1.06 17.59
CA ASN A 162 -11.22 1.33 18.92
C ASN A 162 -11.74 0.08 19.65
N MET A 163 -11.48 -1.13 19.12
CA MET A 163 -11.71 -2.43 19.79
C MET A 163 -10.37 -3.10 20.06
#